data_AF-A0A929DPA0-F1
#
_entry.id   AF-A0A929DPA0-F1
#
_cell.length_a   1.000
_cell.length_b   1.000
_cell.length_c   1.000
_cell.angle_alpha   90.00
_cell.angle_beta   90.00
_cell.angle_gamma   90.00
#
_symmetry.space_group_name_H-M   'P 1'
#
loop_
_entity.id
_entity.type
_entity.pdbx_description
1 polymer ?
#
loop_
_entity_poly.entity_id
_entity_poly.type
_entity_poly.pdbx_seq_one_letter_code
_entity_poly.pdbx_strand_id
1 'polypeptide(L)'
;MGLCYAEPLVVISKPEFLRIAYHNVTPEIVPRLVEGYIMRDDPCLELALGTLEGGGEEAVSIPELPRFDHELRLMLRRCGYIDPENANHYLANGGHRGLEKALKRPPEEIIEELKRSGLRGRGGAGFPAGQKWQLCRSAPGTPKYAICNADEGDPGAFMDRDILESDPQQVIEGMIIAGRAIGAAQGYIYVRAEYPLA
;
A
#
# COMPACT_ATOMS: atom_id res chain seq x y z
N MET A 1 8.04 2.89 3.24
CA MET A 1 7.35 4.18 3.51
C MET A 1 7.40 5.19 2.36
N GLY A 2 8.23 4.96 1.33
CA GLY A 2 8.39 5.86 0.17
C GLY A 2 9.48 6.92 0.36
N LEU A 3 10.32 6.81 1.40
CA LEU A 3 11.44 7.69 1.70
C LEU A 3 12.74 7.10 1.12
N CYS A 4 12.81 6.91 -0.20
CA CYS A 4 13.92 6.19 -0.83
C CYS A 4 15.32 6.78 -0.55
N TYR A 5 15.41 8.08 -0.24
CA TYR A 5 16.68 8.73 0.14
C TYR A 5 17.20 8.33 1.52
N ALA A 6 16.35 7.70 2.35
CA ALA A 6 16.61 7.34 3.73
C ALA A 6 16.70 5.81 3.94
N GLU A 7 16.48 5.02 2.89
CA GLU A 7 16.57 3.56 2.95
C GLU A 7 18.06 3.10 3.03
N PRO A 8 18.39 2.01 3.75
CA PRO A 8 17.48 1.12 4.47
C PRO A 8 16.95 1.74 5.77
N LEU A 9 15.62 1.72 5.93
CA LEU A 9 14.94 2.13 7.15
C LEU A 9 14.82 0.94 8.10
N VAL A 10 15.40 1.08 9.29
CA VAL A 10 15.22 0.09 10.38
C VAL A 10 14.32 0.69 11.44
N VAL A 11 13.29 -0.06 11.84
CA VAL A 11 12.36 0.35 12.89
C VAL A 11 12.59 -0.52 14.11
N ILE A 12 12.84 0.12 15.26
CA ILE A 12 12.91 -0.58 16.55
C ILE A 12 11.66 -0.25 17.34
N SER A 13 10.90 -1.29 17.69
CA SER A 13 9.70 -1.23 18.50
C SER A 13 9.96 -1.94 19.84
N LYS A 14 9.93 -1.20 20.94
CA LYS A 14 10.06 -1.74 22.29
C LYS A 14 8.79 -1.46 23.10
N PRO A 15 8.34 -2.37 23.97
CA PRO A 15 7.26 -2.07 24.90
C PRO A 15 7.58 -0.81 25.70
N GLU A 16 6.58 0.05 25.94
CA GLU A 16 6.70 1.30 26.72
C GLU A 16 7.52 2.44 26.06
N PHE A 17 8.17 2.19 24.92
CA PHE A 17 8.87 3.20 24.14
C PHE A 17 8.15 3.49 22.82
N LEU A 18 8.39 4.67 22.24
CA LEU A 18 7.94 5.01 20.89
C LEU A 18 8.67 4.15 19.85
N ARG A 19 8.02 3.88 18.71
CA ARG A 19 8.68 3.20 17.59
C ARG A 19 9.56 4.20 16.86
N ILE A 20 10.87 3.97 16.91
CA ILE A 20 11.87 4.84 16.30
C ILE A 20 12.32 4.22 14.98
N ALA A 21 12.33 5.03 13.93
CA ALA A 21 12.94 4.66 12.66
C ALA A 21 14.33 5.29 12.53
N TYR A 22 15.28 4.49 12.05
CA TYR A 22 16.66 4.88 11.78
C TYR A 22 16.88 4.85 10.27
N HIS A 23 17.55 5.88 9.74
CA HIS A 23 17.78 6.01 8.30
C HIS A 23 19.20 5.58 7.90
N ASN A 24 19.36 5.23 6.62
CA ASN A 24 20.65 4.88 6.01
C ASN A 24 21.43 3.84 6.83
N VAL A 25 20.72 2.85 7.40
CA VAL A 25 21.35 1.89 8.31
C VAL A 25 22.26 0.95 7.52
N THR A 26 23.53 0.93 7.91
CA THR A 26 24.54 0.02 7.36
C THR A 26 24.87 -1.08 8.37
N PRO A 27 25.51 -2.20 7.94
CA PRO A 27 25.95 -3.26 8.86
C PRO A 27 26.82 -2.76 10.02
N GLU A 28 27.60 -1.69 9.82
CA GLU A 28 28.47 -1.09 10.83
C GLU A 28 27.69 -0.30 11.90
N ILE A 29 26.50 0.20 11.56
CA ILE A 29 25.61 0.91 12.49
C ILE A 29 24.86 -0.07 13.40
N VAL A 30 24.62 -1.30 12.94
CA VAL A 30 23.81 -2.30 13.67
C VAL A 30 24.31 -2.56 15.10
N PRO A 31 25.61 -2.77 15.38
CA PRO A 31 26.09 -2.96 16.75
C PRO A 31 25.71 -1.81 17.69
N ARG A 32 25.78 -0.55 17.23
CA ARG A 32 25.40 0.62 18.02
C ARG A 32 23.92 0.61 18.38
N LEU A 33 23.03 0.27 17.45
CA LEU A 33 21.59 0.18 17.71
C LEU A 33 21.24 -0.97 18.65
N VAL A 34 21.92 -2.12 18.53
CA VAL A 34 21.69 -3.28 19.40
C VAL A 34 22.21 -3.00 20.81
N GLU A 35 23.46 -2.60 20.96
CA GLU A 35 24.08 -2.40 22.27
C GLU A 35 23.51 -1.16 22.99
N GLY A 36 23.22 -0.09 22.25
CA GLY A 36 22.63 1.13 22.77
C GLY A 36 21.16 0.93 23.12
N TYR A 37 20.32 0.75 22.10
CA TYR A 37 18.88 0.85 22.31
C TYR A 37 18.25 -0.46 22.77
N ILE A 38 18.54 -1.57 22.09
CA ILE A 38 17.91 -2.85 22.41
C ILE A 38 18.36 -3.33 23.80
N MET A 39 19.65 -3.20 24.12
CA MET A 39 20.23 -3.72 25.38
C MET A 39 20.29 -2.70 26.53
N ARG A 40 20.40 -1.40 26.26
CA ARG A 40 20.72 -0.38 27.29
C ARG A 40 19.81 0.85 27.29
N ASP A 41 18.63 0.75 26.66
CA ASP A 41 17.59 1.80 26.60
C ASP A 41 18.04 3.16 26.03
N ASP A 42 19.23 3.26 25.44
CA ASP A 42 19.72 4.47 24.77
C ASP A 42 19.19 4.50 23.32
N PRO A 43 18.24 5.39 22.98
CA PRO A 43 17.57 5.39 21.67
C PRO A 43 18.47 5.76 20.48
N CYS A 44 19.74 6.13 20.70
CA CYS A 44 20.67 6.50 19.62
C CYS A 44 20.08 7.60 18.71
N LEU A 45 19.56 8.70 19.30
CA LEU A 45 18.85 9.75 18.56
C LEU A 45 19.69 10.40 17.46
N GLU A 46 21.02 10.33 17.56
CA GLU A 46 21.95 10.79 16.53
C GLU A 46 21.83 10.03 15.19
N LEU A 47 21.18 8.85 15.20
CA LEU A 47 20.91 8.01 14.03
C LEU A 47 19.42 8.01 13.64
N ALA A 48 18.56 8.62 14.44
CA ALA A 48 17.12 8.54 14.30
C ALA A 48 16.64 9.47 13.18
N LEU A 49 15.77 8.94 12.31
CA LEU A 49 14.99 9.74 11.37
C LEU A 49 13.79 10.39 12.06
N GLY A 50 13.19 9.68 13.00
CA GLY A 50 11.99 10.12 13.70
C GLY A 50 11.16 8.95 14.24
N THR A 51 10.01 9.26 14.81
CA THR A 51 9.06 8.28 15.35
C THR A 51 7.93 7.98 14.37
N LEU A 52 7.39 6.75 14.42
CA LEU A 52 6.24 6.35 13.59
C LEU A 52 4.90 6.82 14.19
N GLU A 53 4.86 7.05 15.51
CA GLU A 53 3.81 7.78 16.18
C GLU A 53 4.12 9.28 16.24
N GLY A 54 3.09 10.12 16.40
CA GLY A 54 3.26 11.51 16.81
C GLY A 54 4.15 11.57 18.06
N GLY A 55 5.27 12.26 17.95
CA GLY A 55 6.22 12.43 19.04
C GLY A 55 5.74 13.49 20.02
N GLY A 56 6.09 13.35 21.30
CA GLY A 56 6.03 14.48 22.23
C GLY A 56 6.90 15.64 21.75
N GLU A 57 6.97 16.73 22.50
CA GLU A 57 7.58 18.02 22.09
C GLU A 57 9.04 17.94 21.58
N GLU A 58 9.77 16.85 21.81
CA GLU A 58 11.19 16.68 21.46
C GLU A 58 11.48 15.74 20.27
N ALA A 59 10.49 15.01 19.73
CA ALA A 59 10.72 14.00 18.69
C ALA A 59 10.07 14.36 17.35
N VAL A 60 10.85 14.25 16.26
CA VAL A 60 10.33 14.41 14.89
C VAL A 60 9.43 13.23 14.56
N SER A 61 8.15 13.50 14.28
CA SER A 61 7.19 12.51 13.81
C SER A 61 7.36 12.30 12.30
N ILE A 62 7.63 11.07 11.85
CA ILE A 62 7.76 10.74 10.42
C ILE A 62 6.49 11.12 9.65
N PRO A 63 5.27 10.80 10.12
CA PRO A 63 4.04 11.24 9.46
C PRO A 63 3.89 12.76 9.29
N GLU A 64 4.64 13.57 10.06
CA GLU A 64 4.59 15.04 10.06
C GLU A 64 5.79 15.69 9.35
N LEU A 65 6.63 14.91 8.67
CA LEU A 65 7.70 15.47 7.85
C LEU A 65 7.09 16.39 6.77
N PRO A 66 7.72 17.55 6.42
CA PRO A 66 7.16 18.54 5.50
C PRO A 66 6.71 18.01 4.14
N ARG A 67 7.30 16.90 3.68
CA ARG A 67 6.91 16.22 2.45
C ARG A 67 5.45 15.74 2.51
N PHE A 68 5.00 15.23 3.66
CA PHE A 68 3.66 14.66 3.81
C PHE A 68 2.55 15.73 3.87
N ASP A 69 2.88 16.99 4.15
CA ASP A 69 1.95 18.12 4.02
C ASP A 69 1.45 18.31 2.58
N HIS A 70 2.20 17.78 1.61
CA HIS A 70 1.90 17.88 0.18
C HIS A 70 1.42 16.56 -0.44
N GLU A 71 1.27 15.49 0.35
CA GLU A 71 0.86 14.17 -0.13
C GLU A 71 -0.48 13.73 0.44
N LEU A 72 -1.47 13.50 -0.43
CA LEU A 72 -2.67 12.75 -0.04
C LEU A 72 -2.44 11.26 -0.28
N ARG A 73 -1.96 10.55 0.75
CA ARG A 73 -1.63 9.12 0.69
C ARG A 73 -2.87 8.24 0.76
N LEU A 74 -3.66 8.15 -0.31
CA LEU A 74 -4.81 7.24 -0.35
C LEU A 74 -4.36 5.78 -0.55
N MET A 75 -3.62 5.50 -1.62
CA MET A 75 -3.20 4.14 -1.96
C MET A 75 -2.08 3.64 -1.03
N LEU A 76 -1.08 4.50 -0.78
CA LEU A 76 0.14 4.18 -0.03
C LEU A 76 0.01 4.30 1.50
N ARG A 77 -1.21 4.42 2.03
CA ARG A 77 -1.45 4.68 3.47
C ARG A 77 -0.91 3.60 4.41
N ARG A 78 -0.76 2.37 3.94
CA ARG A 78 -0.26 1.23 4.72
C ARG A 78 1.17 0.84 4.39
N CYS A 79 1.71 1.27 3.25
CA CYS A 79 3.03 0.87 2.79
C CYS A 79 4.12 1.29 3.80
N GLY A 80 4.77 0.30 4.41
CA GLY A 80 5.78 0.48 5.46
C GLY A 80 5.25 0.58 6.89
N TYR A 81 3.93 0.43 7.10
CA TYR A 81 3.29 0.38 8.42
C TYR A 81 2.68 -0.98 8.75
N ILE A 82 2.54 -1.85 7.75
CA ILE A 82 2.07 -3.23 7.90
C ILE A 82 3.16 -4.20 7.44
N ASP A 83 2.99 -5.45 7.84
CA ASP A 83 3.73 -6.57 7.27
C ASP A 83 2.94 -7.03 6.03
N PRO A 84 3.51 -6.92 4.81
CA PRO A 84 2.81 -7.24 3.57
C PRO A 84 2.47 -8.73 3.43
N GLU A 85 3.20 -9.62 4.11
CA GLU A 85 2.96 -11.06 4.09
C GLU A 85 1.88 -11.49 5.09
N ASN A 86 1.46 -10.59 5.99
CA ASN A 86 0.50 -10.87 7.04
C ASN A 86 -0.88 -10.23 6.76
N ALA A 87 -1.82 -11.05 6.26
CA ALA A 87 -3.19 -10.61 5.99
C ALA A 87 -3.93 -10.05 7.23
N ASN A 88 -3.56 -10.47 8.45
CA ASN A 88 -4.18 -9.92 9.66
C ASN A 88 -3.75 -8.47 9.91
N HIS A 89 -2.53 -8.07 9.51
CA HIS A 89 -2.14 -6.66 9.58
C HIS A 89 -2.96 -5.81 8.61
N TYR A 90 -3.27 -6.33 7.41
CA TYR A 90 -4.17 -5.67 6.47
C TYR A 90 -5.56 -5.45 7.08
N LEU A 91 -6.15 -6.50 7.66
CA LEU A 91 -7.45 -6.47 8.33
C LEU A 91 -7.50 -5.49 9.51
N ALA A 92 -6.50 -5.57 10.40
CA ALA A 92 -6.39 -4.69 11.57
C ALA A 92 -6.33 -3.20 11.18
N ASN A 93 -5.75 -2.91 10.02
CA ASN A 93 -5.64 -1.55 9.46
C ASN A 93 -6.80 -1.20 8.49
N GLY A 94 -7.97 -1.79 8.70
CA GLY A 94 -9.20 -1.46 8.00
C GLY A 94 -9.29 -1.99 6.57
N GLY A 95 -8.46 -2.96 6.21
CA GLY A 95 -8.59 -3.76 4.99
C GLY A 95 -9.92 -4.51 4.91
N HIS A 96 -10.35 -4.84 3.70
CA HIS A 96 -11.60 -5.55 3.38
C HIS A 96 -12.91 -4.86 3.76
N ARG A 97 -12.88 -3.66 4.36
CA ARG A 97 -14.10 -2.87 4.60
C ARG A 97 -14.81 -2.48 3.31
N GLY A 98 -14.06 -2.27 2.21
CA GLY A 98 -14.64 -2.00 0.89
C GLY A 98 -15.30 -3.25 0.32
N LEU A 99 -14.61 -4.38 0.42
CA LEU A 99 -15.13 -5.68 0.00
C LEU A 99 -16.38 -6.09 0.78
N GLU A 100 -16.40 -5.92 2.10
CA GLU A 100 -17.57 -6.22 2.94
C GLU A 100 -18.82 -5.46 2.46
N LYS A 101 -18.66 -4.16 2.14
CA LYS A 101 -19.73 -3.34 1.57
C LYS A 101 -20.14 -3.83 0.19
N ALA A 102 -19.17 -4.12 -0.69
CA ALA A 102 -19.44 -4.60 -2.04
C ALA A 102 -20.21 -5.93 -2.03
N LEU A 103 -19.89 -6.85 -1.11
CA LEU A 103 -20.57 -8.14 -0.96
C LEU A 103 -22.04 -8.01 -0.54
N LYS A 104 -22.41 -6.90 0.11
CA LYS A 104 -23.77 -6.58 0.56
C LYS A 104 -24.57 -5.78 -0.46
N ARG A 105 -23.96 -5.37 -1.58
CA ARG A 105 -24.59 -4.55 -2.63
C ARG A 105 -24.77 -5.35 -3.93
N PRO A 106 -25.79 -5.02 -4.74
CA PRO A 106 -25.88 -5.54 -6.09
C PRO A 106 -24.72 -5.01 -6.96
N PRO A 107 -24.23 -5.78 -7.95
CA PRO A 107 -23.13 -5.36 -8.83
C PRO A 107 -23.31 -4.00 -9.48
N GLU A 108 -24.56 -3.66 -9.85
CA GLU A 108 -24.91 -2.42 -10.52
C GLU A 108 -24.68 -1.19 -9.60
N GLU A 109 -24.96 -1.31 -8.31
CA GLU A 109 -24.66 -0.25 -7.34
C GLU A 109 -23.16 -0.01 -7.15
N ILE A 110 -22.35 -1.08 -7.21
CA ILE A 110 -20.88 -0.97 -7.15
C ILE A 110 -20.38 -0.16 -8.36
N ILE A 111 -20.91 -0.44 -9.55
CA ILE A 111 -20.56 0.28 -10.78
C ILE A 111 -20.99 1.75 -10.69
N GLU A 112 -22.18 2.05 -10.17
CA GLU A 112 -22.64 3.43 -10.01
C GLU A 112 -21.84 4.22 -8.97
N GLU A 113 -21.41 3.59 -7.88
CA GLU A 113 -20.46 4.20 -6.94
C GLU A 113 -19.10 4.48 -7.61
N LEU A 114 -18.60 3.55 -8.43
CA LEU A 114 -17.36 3.75 -9.17
C LEU A 114 -17.48 4.90 -10.19
N LYS A 115 -18.60 5.02 -10.90
CA LYS A 115 -18.87 6.15 -11.80
C LYS A 115 -18.90 7.48 -11.04
N ARG A 116 -19.62 7.54 -9.91
CA ARG A 116 -19.73 8.73 -9.06
C ARG A 116 -18.38 9.18 -8.49
N SER A 117 -17.46 8.25 -8.21
CA SER A 117 -16.11 8.59 -7.73
C SER A 117 -15.25 9.31 -8.79
N GLY A 118 -15.63 9.23 -10.07
CA GLY A 118 -14.86 9.81 -11.17
C GLY A 118 -13.52 9.11 -11.41
N LEU A 119 -13.33 7.88 -10.91
CA LEU A 119 -12.08 7.15 -11.09
C LEU A 119 -11.78 6.93 -12.58
N ARG A 120 -10.53 7.22 -12.96
CA ARG A 120 -9.99 7.03 -14.31
C ARG A 120 -8.87 5.99 -14.27
N GLY A 121 -8.63 5.34 -15.41
CA GLY A 121 -7.52 4.39 -15.56
C GLY A 121 -6.18 5.07 -15.25
N ARG A 122 -5.38 4.45 -14.38
CA ARG A 122 -4.10 5.00 -13.89
C ARG A 122 -2.88 4.59 -14.71
N GLY A 123 -3.00 3.62 -15.61
CA GLY A 123 -1.96 3.25 -16.59
C GLY A 123 -1.89 4.18 -17.80
N GLY A 124 -2.03 5.50 -17.62
CA GLY A 124 -1.84 6.50 -18.68
C GLY A 124 -3.09 6.89 -19.51
N ALA A 125 -3.84 5.92 -20.06
CA ALA A 125 -4.93 6.22 -21.00
C ALA A 125 -6.11 7.02 -20.39
N GLY A 126 -6.27 7.01 -19.06
CA GLY A 126 -7.24 7.86 -18.38
C GLY A 126 -8.71 7.58 -18.72
N PHE A 127 -9.07 6.41 -19.23
CA PHE A 127 -10.46 6.07 -19.53
C PHE A 127 -11.30 5.95 -18.24
N PRO A 128 -12.57 6.42 -18.19
CA PRO A 128 -13.41 6.31 -16.99
C PRO A 128 -13.62 4.85 -16.55
N ALA A 129 -13.19 4.51 -15.34
CA ALA A 129 -13.19 3.13 -14.84
C ALA A 129 -14.62 2.57 -14.71
N GLY A 130 -15.55 3.37 -14.17
CA GLY A 130 -16.96 2.97 -14.03
C GLY A 130 -17.64 2.70 -15.39
N GLN A 131 -17.29 3.45 -16.43
CA GLN A 131 -17.78 3.19 -17.79
C GLN A 131 -17.21 1.88 -18.35
N LYS A 132 -15.90 1.63 -18.15
CA LYS A 132 -15.25 0.38 -18.57
C LYS A 132 -15.91 -0.84 -17.93
N TRP A 133 -16.20 -0.78 -16.62
CA TRP A 133 -16.85 -1.87 -15.90
C TRP A 133 -18.30 -2.07 -16.36
N GLN A 134 -19.05 -0.99 -16.59
CA GLN A 134 -20.40 -1.07 -17.14
C GLN A 134 -20.42 -1.80 -18.49
N LEU A 135 -19.53 -1.42 -19.41
CA LEU A 135 -19.45 -2.05 -20.73
C LEU A 135 -19.15 -3.55 -20.62
N CYS A 136 -18.20 -3.93 -19.76
CA CYS A 136 -17.88 -5.34 -19.52
C CYS A 136 -19.06 -6.11 -18.90
N ARG A 137 -19.76 -5.52 -17.92
CA ARG A 137 -20.94 -6.12 -17.29
C ARG A 137 -22.09 -6.32 -18.29
N SER A 138 -22.35 -5.33 -19.14
CA SER A 138 -23.40 -5.35 -20.17
C SER A 138 -23.08 -6.24 -21.36
N ALA A 139 -21.80 -6.55 -21.62
CA ALA A 139 -21.41 -7.43 -22.71
C ALA A 139 -22.01 -8.84 -22.53
N PRO A 140 -22.59 -9.44 -23.58
CA PRO A 140 -23.09 -10.81 -23.53
C PRO A 140 -21.92 -11.81 -23.46
N GLY A 141 -22.21 -13.00 -22.93
CA GLY A 141 -21.28 -14.12 -22.89
C GLY A 141 -20.55 -14.32 -21.57
N THR A 142 -20.10 -15.55 -21.40
CA THR A 142 -19.33 -16.06 -20.25
C THR A 142 -18.26 -17.04 -20.76
N PRO A 143 -17.12 -17.20 -20.08
CA PRO A 143 -16.73 -16.52 -18.84
C PRO A 143 -16.31 -15.06 -19.02
N LYS A 144 -16.34 -14.28 -17.94
CA LYS A 144 -15.76 -12.93 -17.85
C LYS A 144 -14.53 -12.98 -16.93
N TYR A 145 -13.57 -12.09 -17.17
CA TYR A 145 -12.30 -12.06 -16.46
C TYR A 145 -11.97 -10.67 -15.92
N ALA A 146 -11.31 -10.63 -14.76
CA ALA A 146 -10.68 -9.42 -14.22
C ALA A 146 -9.15 -9.52 -14.34
N ILE A 147 -8.54 -8.62 -15.11
CA ILE A 147 -7.09 -8.64 -15.34
C ILE A 147 -6.47 -7.38 -14.72
N CYS A 148 -5.51 -7.58 -13.82
CA CYS A 148 -4.62 -6.54 -13.32
C CYS A 148 -3.35 -6.55 -14.17
N ASN A 149 -3.07 -5.42 -14.83
CA ASN A 149 -1.82 -5.22 -15.55
C ASN A 149 -0.83 -4.58 -14.58
N ALA A 150 0.19 -5.34 -14.18
CA ALA A 150 1.29 -4.94 -13.30
C ALA A 150 2.65 -5.10 -14.02
N ASP A 151 2.67 -4.83 -15.33
CA ASP A 151 3.89 -4.89 -16.14
C ASP A 151 4.82 -3.67 -15.93
N GLU A 152 4.28 -2.57 -15.38
CA GLU A 152 4.95 -1.28 -15.07
C GLU A 152 6.30 -1.06 -15.81
N GLY A 153 6.22 -0.98 -17.14
CA GLY A 153 7.39 -0.98 -18.03
C GLY A 153 8.12 0.36 -18.16
N ASP A 154 7.49 1.45 -17.72
CA ASP A 154 7.95 2.81 -17.96
C ASP A 154 9.15 3.19 -17.06
N PRO A 155 10.23 3.76 -17.61
CA PRO A 155 11.38 4.19 -16.81
C PRO A 155 10.99 5.19 -15.72
N GLY A 156 11.40 4.91 -14.48
CA GLY A 156 11.11 5.75 -13.31
C GLY A 156 9.75 5.49 -12.66
N ALA A 157 8.92 4.59 -13.20
CA ALA A 157 7.73 4.10 -12.55
C ALA A 157 8.06 2.91 -11.63
N PHE A 158 7.54 2.97 -10.41
CA PHE A 158 7.64 1.91 -9.39
C PHE A 158 6.42 1.95 -8.43
N MET A 159 5.34 2.62 -8.83
CA MET A 159 4.14 2.82 -8.03
C MET A 159 3.36 1.52 -7.87
N ASP A 160 3.25 0.73 -8.94
CA ASP A 160 2.59 -0.56 -8.92
C ASP A 160 3.43 -1.54 -8.10
N ARG A 161 4.75 -1.54 -8.32
CA ARG A 161 5.72 -2.31 -7.53
C ARG A 161 5.57 -2.03 -6.03
N ASP A 162 5.55 -0.76 -5.63
CA ASP A 162 5.44 -0.35 -4.22
C ASP A 162 4.18 -0.92 -3.56
N ILE A 163 3.05 -0.94 -4.27
CA ILE A 163 1.80 -1.47 -3.75
C ILE A 163 1.85 -3.00 -3.68
N LEU A 164 2.36 -3.67 -4.72
CA LEU A 164 2.45 -5.13 -4.76
C LEU A 164 3.37 -5.66 -3.65
N GLU A 165 4.53 -5.02 -3.45
CA GLU A 165 5.50 -5.45 -2.44
C GLU A 165 5.09 -5.03 -1.02
N SER A 166 4.36 -3.91 -0.84
CA SER A 166 4.10 -3.35 0.50
C SER A 166 2.65 -3.43 1.00
N ASP A 167 1.65 -3.60 0.13
CA ASP A 167 0.23 -3.71 0.48
C ASP A 167 -0.56 -4.61 -0.53
N PRO A 168 -0.10 -5.84 -0.83
CA PRO A 168 -0.64 -6.67 -1.91
C PRO A 168 -2.13 -7.00 -1.74
N GLN A 169 -2.59 -7.13 -0.49
CA GLN A 169 -3.99 -7.42 -0.18
C GLN A 169 -4.96 -6.32 -0.67
N GLN A 170 -4.49 -5.08 -0.84
CA GLN A 170 -5.29 -4.00 -1.44
C GLN A 170 -5.61 -4.28 -2.91
N VAL A 171 -4.66 -4.83 -3.66
CA VAL A 171 -4.84 -5.22 -5.07
C VAL A 171 -5.84 -6.36 -5.17
N ILE A 172 -5.67 -7.38 -4.33
CA ILE A 172 -6.56 -8.54 -4.24
C ILE A 172 -7.98 -8.08 -3.89
N GLU A 173 -8.15 -7.21 -2.89
CA GLU A 173 -9.45 -6.64 -2.52
C GLU A 173 -10.10 -5.94 -3.71
N GLY A 174 -9.35 -5.07 -4.40
CA GLY A 174 -9.83 -4.35 -5.59
C GLY A 174 -10.27 -5.30 -6.71
N MET A 175 -9.51 -6.36 -6.96
CA MET A 175 -9.83 -7.36 -7.98
C MET A 175 -11.07 -8.18 -7.64
N ILE A 176 -11.29 -8.54 -6.37
CA ILE A 176 -12.50 -9.25 -5.94
C ILE A 176 -13.73 -8.35 -6.13
N ILE A 177 -13.63 -7.07 -5.74
CA ILE A 177 -14.71 -6.09 -5.95
C ILE A 177 -15.00 -5.94 -7.46
N ALA A 178 -13.96 -5.84 -8.29
CA ALA A 178 -14.10 -5.77 -9.74
C ALA A 178 -14.78 -7.00 -10.31
N GLY A 179 -14.34 -8.20 -9.90
CA GLY A 179 -14.91 -9.47 -10.32
C GLY A 179 -16.39 -9.57 -10.00
N ARG A 180 -16.79 -9.20 -8.78
CA ARG A 180 -18.19 -9.11 -8.38
C ARG A 180 -18.98 -8.12 -9.24
N ALA A 181 -18.44 -6.93 -9.48
CA ALA A 181 -19.12 -5.88 -10.22
C ALA A 181 -19.37 -6.27 -11.70
N ILE A 182 -18.38 -6.88 -12.36
CA ILE A 182 -18.48 -7.24 -13.78
C ILE A 182 -19.10 -8.64 -14.01
N GLY A 183 -19.17 -9.47 -12.96
CA GLY A 183 -19.60 -10.86 -13.05
C GLY A 183 -18.50 -11.81 -13.54
N ALA A 184 -17.24 -11.53 -13.18
CA ALA A 184 -16.11 -12.42 -13.44
C ALA A 184 -15.87 -13.35 -12.24
N ALA A 185 -15.75 -14.65 -12.51
CA ALA A 185 -15.40 -15.67 -11.52
C ALA A 185 -13.89 -15.93 -11.45
N GLN A 186 -13.12 -15.40 -12.42
CA GLN A 186 -11.69 -15.62 -12.53
C GLN A 186 -10.97 -14.31 -12.81
N GLY A 187 -9.79 -14.15 -12.21
CA GLY A 187 -8.92 -13.02 -12.44
C GLY A 187 -7.46 -13.42 -12.54
N TYR A 188 -6.67 -12.54 -13.14
CA TYR A 188 -5.23 -12.73 -13.36
C TYR A 188 -4.50 -11.44 -13.01
N ILE A 189 -3.36 -11.58 -12.34
CA ILE A 189 -2.40 -10.49 -12.16
C ILE A 189 -1.24 -10.81 -13.09
N TYR A 190 -1.00 -9.94 -14.06
CA TYR A 190 0.15 -10.05 -14.94
C TYR A 190 1.27 -9.19 -14.37
N VAL A 191 2.23 -9.82 -13.69
CA VAL A 191 3.40 -9.18 -13.12
C VAL A 191 4.59 -9.40 -14.04
N ARG A 192 5.36 -8.35 -14.31
CA ARG A 192 6.59 -8.45 -15.10
C ARG A 192 7.64 -9.32 -14.40
N ALA A 193 8.54 -9.92 -15.18
CA ALA A 193 9.59 -10.79 -14.63
C ALA A 193 10.61 -10.06 -13.76
N GLU A 194 10.76 -8.74 -13.93
CA GLU A 194 11.74 -7.92 -13.22
C GLU A 194 11.31 -7.53 -11.80
N TYR A 195 10.10 -7.90 -11.37
CA TYR A 195 9.62 -7.72 -9.99
C TYR A 195 9.54 -9.07 -9.26
N PRO A 196 10.68 -9.66 -8.83
CA PRO A 196 10.70 -11.00 -8.25
C PRO A 196 10.05 -11.10 -6.85
N LEU A 197 9.80 -9.97 -6.20
CA LEU A 197 9.16 -9.90 -4.89
C LEU A 197 7.63 -9.70 -4.97
N ALA A 198 7.10 -9.37 -6.14
CA ALA A 198 5.70 -9.01 -6.37
C ALA A 198 4.83 -10.20 -6.81
#